data_AF-A0A813LK65-F1
#
_entry.id   AF-A0A813LK65-F1
#
_cell.length_a   1.000
_cell.length_b   1.000
_cell.length_c   1.000
_cell.angle_alpha   90.00
_cell.angle_beta   90.00
_cell.angle_gamma   90.00
#
_symmetry.space_group_name_H-M   'P 1'
#
loop_
_entity.id
_entity.type
_entity.pdbx_description
1 polymer ?
#
loop_
_entity_poly.entity_id
_entity_poly.type
_entity_poly.pdbx_seq_one_letter_code
_entity_poly.pdbx_strand_id
1 'polypeptide(L)'
;MDENNVVLTIVSDGESAHNEGGEEEKAVGAAEVHITRPPAPDQGSGIELADRSMPTKLEFEVTLAKNGDELGIDVLQPDPETLLVNNIKAGPMMSWNQMHPDLSVRPGDRIFAVNGLTGNAEDLIREVRNNETLILGIRRIMWMEIQLKREPGGKLGIDVAQHADHLRILRLRPGPLLDWNNESTFDRQVRVSDKIVEVNGARGSAQDLLQAINNASETMSVLIQHTSRSELSPDDRLGRHRAARHLMSSVEQRLVAQGHCPKLGPPVEARQDDKDNEPPGGHFTLVIE
;
A
#
# COMPACT_ATOMS: atom_id res chain seq x y z
N MET A 1 4.60 29.33 -19.27
CA MET A 1 4.82 28.91 -20.67
C MET A 1 4.70 27.41 -20.66
N ASP A 2 3.48 26.99 -20.97
CA ASP A 2 3.02 25.61 -21.00
C ASP A 2 3.51 24.96 -22.27
N GLU A 3 4.18 23.81 -22.20
CA GLU A 3 4.46 22.97 -23.36
C GLU A 3 4.78 21.52 -22.90
N ASN A 4 3.77 20.65 -23.04
CA ASN A 4 3.79 19.16 -23.09
C ASN A 4 2.59 18.48 -22.41
N ASN A 5 1.43 19.13 -22.43
CA ASN A 5 0.17 18.42 -22.21
C ASN A 5 -0.30 17.85 -23.56
N VAL A 6 0.14 16.63 -23.90
CA VAL A 6 -0.30 15.96 -25.13
C VAL A 6 -1.74 15.49 -24.95
N VAL A 7 -2.69 16.21 -25.56
CA VAL A 7 -4.01 15.68 -25.88
C VAL A 7 -3.83 14.75 -27.09
N LEU A 8 -3.76 13.44 -26.87
CA LEU A 8 -3.55 12.46 -27.92
C LEU A 8 -4.77 12.42 -28.87
N THR A 9 -4.58 12.98 -30.06
CA THR A 9 -5.32 12.65 -31.28
C THR A 9 -4.40 11.71 -32.07
N ILE A 10 -4.87 10.52 -32.42
CA ILE A 10 -4.03 9.46 -32.97
C ILE A 10 -3.86 9.68 -34.48
N VAL A 11 -2.62 9.83 -34.95
CA VAL A 11 -2.20 9.53 -36.33
C VAL A 11 -0.91 8.72 -36.25
N SER A 12 -0.86 7.68 -37.07
CA SER A 12 0.11 6.59 -37.11
C SER A 12 1.43 6.95 -37.79
N ASP A 13 2.41 6.06 -37.58
CA ASP A 13 3.72 5.91 -38.23
C ASP A 13 4.83 6.77 -37.60
N GLY A 14 6.03 6.28 -37.28
CA GLY A 14 6.69 5.01 -37.49
C GLY A 14 8.20 5.22 -37.31
N GLU A 15 8.90 4.17 -36.89
CA GLU A 15 10.37 3.95 -36.96
C GLU A 15 11.33 4.37 -35.81
N SER A 16 12.24 3.42 -35.61
CA SER A 16 13.25 3.13 -34.61
C SER A 16 14.58 3.90 -34.73
N ALA A 17 15.42 3.89 -33.67
CA ALA A 17 16.78 3.33 -33.72
C ALA A 17 17.52 3.31 -32.36
N HIS A 18 18.39 2.29 -32.23
CA HIS A 18 19.55 1.99 -31.35
C HIS A 18 20.34 3.18 -30.74
N ASN A 19 21.21 3.08 -29.71
CA ASN A 19 22.28 2.10 -29.46
C ASN A 19 22.88 2.23 -28.02
N GLU A 20 23.69 1.23 -27.66
CA GLU A 20 24.46 0.87 -26.46
C GLU A 20 25.52 1.87 -25.93
N GLY A 21 25.98 1.62 -24.69
CA GLY A 21 27.28 2.08 -24.17
C GLY A 21 27.43 1.81 -22.66
N GLY A 22 28.29 0.86 -22.28
CA GLY A 22 28.65 0.55 -20.89
C GLY A 22 29.97 1.18 -20.43
N GLU A 23 30.24 1.13 -19.13
CA GLU A 23 31.60 1.18 -18.54
C GLU A 23 31.57 0.70 -17.07
N GLU A 24 32.55 -0.13 -16.71
CA GLU A 24 32.86 -0.63 -15.37
C GLU A 24 33.63 0.39 -14.54
N GLU A 25 33.39 0.48 -13.22
CA GLU A 25 34.50 0.71 -12.27
C GLU A 25 34.24 0.18 -10.85
N LYS A 26 35.38 -0.06 -10.19
CA LYS A 26 35.71 -0.90 -9.01
C LYS A 26 35.02 -0.63 -7.67
N ALA A 27 34.99 -1.72 -6.91
CA ALA A 27 34.56 -1.87 -5.52
C ALA A 27 35.50 -1.26 -4.46
N VAL A 28 34.91 -0.81 -3.34
CA VAL A 28 35.55 -0.69 -2.03
C VAL A 28 34.55 -1.06 -0.90
N GLY A 29 34.87 -2.14 -0.17
CA GLY A 29 34.76 -2.32 1.28
C GLY A 29 33.49 -1.95 2.09
N ALA A 30 32.72 -2.99 2.43
CA ALA A 30 32.19 -3.37 3.75
C ALA A 30 31.03 -2.61 4.43
N ALA A 31 29.87 -3.28 4.51
CA ALA A 31 29.17 -3.63 5.75
C ALA A 31 28.12 -4.73 5.44
N GLU A 32 28.25 -5.91 6.06
CA GLU A 32 27.38 -7.08 5.81
C GLU A 32 26.00 -6.91 6.44
N VAL A 33 24.95 -6.90 5.62
CA VAL A 33 23.55 -7.12 6.04
C VAL A 33 23.24 -8.60 5.77
N HIS A 34 22.94 -9.36 6.82
CA HIS A 34 22.51 -10.75 6.70
C HIS A 34 21.10 -10.81 6.07
N ILE A 35 21.04 -11.00 4.75
CA ILE A 35 19.82 -11.39 4.04
C ILE A 35 19.87 -12.92 3.92
N THR A 36 19.02 -13.63 4.64
CA THR A 36 18.90 -15.09 4.50
C THR A 36 18.41 -15.43 3.10
N ARG A 37 19.29 -16.00 2.28
CA ARG A 37 19.00 -16.46 0.92
C ARG A 37 18.19 -17.77 0.99
N PRO A 38 17.03 -17.90 0.29
CA PRO A 38 16.32 -19.17 0.23
C PRO A 38 17.15 -20.25 -0.51
N PRO A 39 16.93 -21.54 -0.19
CA PRO A 39 17.72 -22.64 -0.74
C PRO A 39 17.48 -22.78 -2.25
N ALA A 40 18.54 -23.14 -2.99
CA ALA A 40 18.49 -23.34 -4.43
C ALA A 40 17.57 -24.52 -4.81
N PRO A 41 16.81 -24.44 -5.92
CA PRO A 41 16.01 -25.57 -6.38
C PRO A 41 16.90 -26.65 -7.01
N ASP A 42 16.71 -27.87 -6.52
CA ASP A 42 17.29 -29.12 -7.01
C ASP A 42 16.84 -29.41 -8.45
N GLN A 43 17.75 -29.94 -9.26
CA GLN A 43 17.57 -30.18 -10.69
C GLN A 43 16.84 -31.51 -10.90
N GLY A 44 15.56 -31.47 -11.24
CA GLY A 44 14.75 -32.64 -11.59
C GLY A 44 13.65 -32.27 -12.58
N SER A 45 13.77 -32.77 -13.80
CA SER A 45 12.96 -32.50 -14.99
C SER A 45 11.45 -32.72 -14.84
N GLY A 46 10.66 -31.70 -15.23
CA GLY A 46 9.24 -31.79 -15.51
C GLY A 46 8.72 -30.45 -16.02
N ILE A 47 8.33 -30.36 -17.29
CA ILE A 47 7.75 -29.15 -17.87
C ILE A 47 6.35 -28.97 -17.25
N GLU A 48 6.20 -28.04 -16.32
CA GLU A 48 4.89 -27.69 -15.73
C GLU A 48 4.79 -26.16 -15.56
N LEU A 49 3.92 -25.57 -16.39
CA LEU A 49 3.26 -24.25 -16.26
C LEU A 49 4.14 -23.07 -15.78
N ALA A 50 4.53 -22.24 -16.75
CA ALA A 50 5.25 -20.97 -16.58
C ALA A 50 4.82 -20.20 -15.32
N ASP A 51 5.77 -20.20 -14.38
CA ASP A 51 5.98 -19.36 -13.22
C ASP A 51 5.29 -17.97 -13.28
N ARG A 52 4.21 -17.83 -12.51
CA ARG A 52 3.47 -16.58 -12.24
C ARG A 52 4.01 -15.86 -10.99
N SER A 53 5.31 -15.88 -10.68
CA SER A 53 5.86 -15.38 -9.41
C SER A 53 6.17 -13.87 -9.36
N MET A 54 5.30 -13.00 -9.85
CA MET A 54 5.40 -11.59 -9.42
C MET A 54 4.95 -11.52 -7.96
N PRO A 55 5.80 -11.05 -7.01
CA PRO A 55 5.38 -10.92 -5.62
C PRO A 55 4.25 -9.90 -5.55
N THR A 56 3.02 -10.39 -5.35
CA THR A 56 1.81 -9.54 -5.28
C THR A 56 1.84 -8.60 -4.08
N LYS A 57 2.71 -8.87 -3.13
CA LYS A 57 2.88 -8.17 -1.86
C LYS A 57 4.35 -8.11 -1.47
N LEU A 58 4.70 -7.06 -0.74
CA LEU A 58 5.95 -6.93 -0.01
C LEU A 58 5.65 -7.24 1.46
N GLU A 59 6.38 -8.19 2.03
CA GLU A 59 6.33 -8.51 3.46
C GLU A 59 7.68 -8.21 4.11
N PHE A 60 7.65 -7.59 5.30
CA PHE A 60 8.84 -7.26 6.06
C PHE A 60 8.51 -7.18 7.56
N GLU A 61 9.53 -7.32 8.40
CA GLU A 61 9.38 -7.27 9.85
C GLU A 61 9.82 -5.93 10.41
N VAL A 62 9.15 -5.51 11.47
CA VAL A 62 9.45 -4.30 12.23
C VAL A 62 9.60 -4.67 13.70
N THR A 63 10.80 -4.50 14.24
CA THR A 63 11.08 -4.73 15.66
C THR A 63 11.13 -3.40 16.39
N LEU A 64 10.37 -3.30 17.49
CA LEU A 64 10.33 -2.11 18.33
C LEU A 64 10.06 -2.46 19.78
N ALA A 65 10.43 -1.54 20.68
CA ALA A 65 10.09 -1.56 22.08
C ALA A 65 9.23 -0.34 22.40
N LYS A 66 8.14 -0.55 23.15
CA LYS A 66 7.25 0.52 23.62
C LYS A 66 7.89 1.37 24.70
N ASN A 67 8.60 0.75 25.65
CA ASN A 67 9.22 1.41 26.80
C ASN A 67 8.20 2.22 27.63
N GLY A 68 6.98 1.68 27.78
CA GLY A 68 5.87 2.37 28.44
C GLY A 68 5.12 3.42 27.61
N ASP A 69 5.55 3.71 26.37
CA ASP A 69 4.83 4.57 25.44
C ASP A 69 3.79 3.80 24.59
N GLU A 70 2.81 4.52 24.05
CA GLU A 70 1.97 3.99 22.98
C GLU A 70 2.78 3.81 21.68
N LEU A 71 2.45 2.79 20.89
CA LEU A 71 3.15 2.46 19.64
C LEU A 71 3.18 3.62 18.61
N GLY A 72 2.23 4.55 18.72
CA GLY A 72 2.07 5.66 17.78
C GLY A 72 1.43 5.23 16.46
N ILE A 73 0.51 4.26 16.48
CA ILE A 73 -0.22 3.80 15.29
C ILE A 73 -1.71 3.69 15.62
N ASP A 74 -2.54 4.22 14.74
CA ASP A 74 -3.97 3.90 14.70
C ASP A 74 -4.20 2.77 13.70
N VAL A 75 -4.99 1.78 14.09
CA VAL A 75 -5.36 0.65 13.22
C VAL A 75 -6.86 0.55 13.07
N LEU A 76 -7.29 0.01 11.93
CA LEU A 76 -8.65 -0.42 11.65
C LEU A 76 -8.66 -1.94 11.48
N GLN A 77 -9.80 -2.57 11.74
CA GLN A 77 -10.00 -4.01 11.55
C GLN A 77 -11.03 -4.25 10.45
N PRO A 78 -10.65 -4.12 9.15
CA PRO A 78 -11.59 -4.32 8.04
C PRO A 78 -11.91 -5.80 7.77
N ASP A 79 -11.15 -6.73 8.35
CA ASP A 79 -11.30 -8.17 8.21
C ASP A 79 -10.86 -8.89 9.50
N PRO A 80 -11.20 -10.18 9.69
CA PRO A 80 -10.89 -10.89 10.92
C PRO A 80 -9.43 -11.30 11.08
N GLU A 81 -8.57 -11.10 10.07
CA GLU A 81 -7.22 -11.68 10.03
C GLU A 81 -6.06 -10.67 10.14
N THR A 82 -6.32 -9.39 9.89
CA THR A 82 -5.27 -8.38 9.83
C THR A 82 -5.70 -7.04 10.40
N LEU A 83 -4.72 -6.22 10.77
CA LEU A 83 -4.94 -4.85 11.21
C LEU A 83 -4.46 -3.89 10.11
N LEU A 84 -5.35 -3.06 9.59
CA LEU A 84 -5.03 -2.05 8.59
C LEU A 84 -4.48 -0.80 9.28
N VAL A 85 -3.27 -0.41 8.95
CA VAL A 85 -2.66 0.82 9.46
C VAL A 85 -3.44 2.02 8.92
N ASN A 86 -4.00 2.80 9.83
CA ASN A 86 -4.82 3.97 9.55
C ASN A 86 -3.99 5.25 9.54
N ASN A 87 -3.24 5.45 10.60
CA ASN A 87 -2.46 6.65 10.81
C ASN A 87 -1.20 6.33 11.61
N ILE A 88 -0.15 7.11 11.38
CA ILE A 88 1.08 7.07 12.17
C ILE A 88 1.15 8.36 12.97
N LYS A 89 1.18 8.21 14.30
CA LYS A 89 1.31 9.28 15.30
C LYS A 89 2.75 9.36 15.81
N ALA A 90 3.04 10.37 16.62
CA ALA A 90 4.29 10.42 17.38
C ALA A 90 4.40 9.17 18.26
N GLY A 91 5.59 8.56 18.31
CA GLY A 91 5.85 7.35 19.08
C GLY A 91 6.96 6.47 18.47
N PRO A 92 7.14 5.25 19.00
CA PRO A 92 8.16 4.30 18.55
C PRO A 92 8.08 4.00 17.05
N MET A 93 6.88 3.83 16.48
CA MET A 93 6.75 3.55 15.04
C MET A 93 7.22 4.72 14.17
N MET A 94 6.93 5.96 14.56
CA MET A 94 7.41 7.13 13.82
C MET A 94 8.94 7.22 13.84
N SER A 95 9.55 6.92 14.99
CA SER A 95 11.01 6.88 15.14
C SER A 95 11.62 5.77 14.28
N TRP A 96 11.02 4.57 14.29
CA TRP A 96 11.44 3.47 13.42
C TRP A 96 11.36 3.86 11.94
N ASN A 97 10.27 4.49 11.51
CA ASN A 97 10.11 4.96 10.14
C ASN A 97 11.17 5.98 9.69
N GLN A 98 11.66 6.82 10.61
CA GLN A 98 12.73 7.78 10.31
C GLN A 98 14.07 7.09 10.08
N MET A 99 14.35 6.01 10.83
CA MET A 99 15.57 5.19 10.68
C MET A 99 15.50 4.25 9.47
N HIS A 100 14.29 3.85 9.06
CA HIS A 100 14.05 2.91 7.96
C HIS A 100 13.17 3.52 6.86
N PRO A 101 13.63 4.55 6.13
CA PRO A 101 12.80 5.29 5.18
C PRO A 101 12.22 4.42 4.05
N ASP A 102 12.96 3.43 3.57
CA ASP A 102 12.55 2.54 2.47
C ASP A 102 11.47 1.54 2.91
N LEU A 103 11.62 1.00 4.13
CA LEU A 103 10.67 0.07 4.75
C LEU A 103 9.64 0.78 5.62
N SER A 104 9.59 2.11 5.62
CA SER A 104 8.68 2.88 6.45
C SER A 104 7.25 2.35 6.38
N VAL A 105 6.66 2.04 7.53
CA VAL A 105 5.26 1.65 7.72
C VAL A 105 4.37 2.87 7.48
N ARG A 106 3.28 2.68 6.75
CA ARG A 106 2.42 3.76 6.26
C ARG A 106 0.95 3.38 6.36
N PRO A 107 0.05 4.37 6.35
CA PRO A 107 -1.35 4.11 6.09
C PRO A 107 -1.54 3.22 4.86
N GLY A 108 -2.40 2.20 4.98
CA GLY A 108 -2.62 1.20 3.94
C GLY A 108 -1.76 -0.07 4.06
N ASP A 109 -0.73 -0.07 4.91
CA ASP A 109 -0.03 -1.32 5.25
C ASP A 109 -0.90 -2.17 6.19
N ARG A 110 -0.69 -3.49 6.15
CA ARG A 110 -1.40 -4.44 7.02
C ARG A 110 -0.42 -5.06 8.00
N ILE A 111 -0.76 -5.06 9.28
CA ILE A 111 -0.10 -5.89 10.28
C ILE A 111 -0.78 -7.25 10.22
N PHE A 112 -0.04 -8.28 9.80
CA PHE A 112 -0.53 -9.65 9.67
C PHE A 112 0.07 -10.59 10.73
N ALA A 113 1.13 -10.16 11.41
CA ALA A 113 1.76 -10.90 12.48
C ALA A 113 2.23 -10.00 13.62
N VAL A 114 2.19 -10.50 14.85
CA VAL A 114 2.75 -9.83 16.05
C VAL A 114 3.42 -10.90 16.90
N ASN A 115 4.74 -10.81 17.11
CA ASN A 115 5.52 -11.80 17.87
C ASN A 115 5.33 -13.25 17.36
N GLY A 116 5.15 -13.42 16.05
CA GLY A 116 4.88 -14.71 15.41
C GLY A 116 3.42 -15.18 15.48
N LEU A 117 2.54 -14.51 16.23
CA LEU A 117 1.10 -14.75 16.19
C LEU A 117 0.52 -14.20 14.88
N THR A 118 -0.37 -14.96 14.23
CA THR A 118 -1.04 -14.62 12.96
C THR A 118 -2.50 -15.06 12.98
N GLY A 119 -3.32 -14.54 12.07
CA GLY A 119 -4.73 -14.92 11.99
C GLY A 119 -5.58 -13.94 12.77
N ASN A 120 -6.22 -14.35 13.87
CA ASN A 120 -7.24 -13.54 14.52
C ASN A 120 -6.78 -12.10 14.92
N ALA A 121 -7.42 -11.08 14.35
CA ALA A 121 -7.07 -9.67 14.56
C ALA A 121 -7.24 -9.19 16.01
N GLU A 122 -8.18 -9.75 16.78
CA GLU A 122 -8.31 -9.43 18.20
C GLU A 122 -7.16 -10.00 19.02
N ASP A 123 -6.67 -11.20 18.68
CA ASP A 123 -5.47 -11.78 19.28
C ASP A 123 -4.25 -10.91 18.96
N LEU A 124 -4.11 -10.41 17.72
CA LEU A 124 -3.05 -9.48 17.34
C LEU A 124 -3.13 -8.18 18.17
N ILE A 125 -4.33 -7.61 18.36
CA ILE A 125 -4.51 -6.41 19.21
C ILE A 125 -4.12 -6.69 20.66
N ARG A 126 -4.53 -7.84 21.21
CA ARG A 126 -4.17 -8.24 22.58
C ARG A 126 -2.66 -8.42 22.73
N GLU A 127 -2.00 -9.03 21.76
CA GLU A 127 -0.54 -9.20 21.75
C GLU A 127 0.17 -7.85 21.70
N VAL A 128 -0.28 -6.95 20.81
CA VAL A 128 0.24 -5.57 20.73
C VAL A 128 0.04 -4.84 22.03
N ARG A 129 -1.03 -5.06 22.80
CA ARG A 129 -1.28 -4.37 24.07
C ARG A 129 -0.43 -4.93 25.21
N ASN A 130 -0.31 -6.24 25.32
CA ASN A 130 0.23 -6.91 26.51
C ASN A 130 1.77 -7.03 26.53
N ASN A 131 2.46 -6.76 25.41
CA ASN A 131 3.90 -6.91 25.32
C ASN A 131 4.61 -5.57 25.12
N GLU A 132 5.75 -5.40 25.77
CA GLU A 132 6.62 -4.22 25.63
C GLU A 132 7.46 -4.28 24.35
N THR A 133 7.96 -5.46 24.00
CA THR A 133 8.73 -5.70 22.78
C THR A 133 7.84 -6.37 21.74
N LEU A 134 7.83 -5.82 20.53
CA LEU A 134 6.99 -6.28 19.44
C LEU A 134 7.83 -6.53 18.18
N ILE A 135 7.58 -7.67 17.55
CA ILE A 135 7.99 -8.00 16.18
C ILE A 135 6.74 -7.99 15.31
N LEU A 136 6.55 -6.95 14.52
CA LEU A 136 5.39 -6.77 13.66
C LEU A 136 5.69 -7.27 12.26
N GLY A 137 4.91 -8.24 11.78
CA GLY A 137 4.89 -8.62 10.37
C GLY A 137 4.02 -7.65 9.59
N ILE A 138 4.64 -6.90 8.69
CA ILE A 138 3.98 -5.90 7.83
C ILE A 138 3.83 -6.46 6.43
N ARG A 139 2.64 -6.30 5.85
CA ARG A 139 2.30 -6.68 4.48
C ARG A 139 1.81 -5.45 3.72
N ARG A 140 2.42 -5.18 2.57
CA ARG A 140 2.02 -4.12 1.65
C ARG A 140 1.67 -4.71 0.29
N ILE A 141 0.48 -4.39 -0.24
CA ILE A 141 0.08 -4.82 -1.57
C ILE A 141 0.94 -4.08 -2.60
N MET A 142 1.59 -4.83 -3.50
CA MET A 142 2.44 -4.31 -4.58
C MET A 142 1.78 -4.48 -5.94
N TRP A 143 1.01 -5.56 -6.12
CA TRP A 143 0.29 -5.85 -7.36
C TRP A 143 -1.13 -6.28 -7.03
N MET A 144 -2.10 -5.79 -7.80
CA MET A 144 -3.49 -6.20 -7.67
C MET A 144 -4.21 -6.15 -9.00
N GLU A 145 -5.07 -7.14 -9.23
CA GLU A 145 -6.00 -7.15 -10.33
C GLU A 145 -7.31 -6.46 -9.90
N ILE A 146 -7.77 -5.52 -10.71
CA ILE A 146 -9.04 -4.81 -10.52
C ILE A 146 -9.97 -5.11 -11.69
N GLN A 147 -11.27 -5.08 -11.43
CA GLN A 147 -12.30 -5.25 -12.45
C GLN A 147 -13.01 -3.92 -12.65
N LEU A 148 -12.88 -3.35 -13.84
CA LEU A 148 -13.54 -2.11 -14.21
C LEU A 148 -14.73 -2.40 -15.12
N LYS A 149 -15.81 -1.67 -14.89
CA LYS A 149 -16.99 -1.68 -15.75
C LYS A 149 -17.12 -0.32 -16.43
N ARG A 150 -17.25 -0.31 -17.74
CA ARG A 150 -17.49 0.91 -18.51
C ARG A 150 -18.62 0.69 -19.51
N GLU A 151 -19.32 1.76 -19.83
CA GLU A 151 -20.19 1.76 -21.00
C GLU A 151 -19.35 1.51 -22.27
N PRO A 152 -19.90 0.82 -23.29
CA PRO A 152 -19.22 0.63 -24.56
C PRO A 152 -18.74 1.97 -25.15
N GLY A 153 -17.43 2.11 -25.40
CA GLY A 153 -16.83 3.36 -25.87
C GLY A 153 -16.62 4.44 -24.79
N GLY A 154 -16.98 4.16 -23.54
CA GLY A 154 -16.80 5.05 -22.40
C GLY A 154 -15.33 5.21 -21.98
N LYS A 155 -14.99 6.37 -21.42
CA LYS A 155 -13.66 6.66 -20.88
C LYS A 155 -13.54 6.08 -19.46
N LEU A 156 -12.34 5.60 -19.10
CA LEU A 156 -12.06 5.08 -17.75
C LEU A 156 -11.89 6.17 -16.68
N GLY A 157 -11.79 7.44 -17.08
CA GLY A 157 -11.54 8.55 -16.15
C GLY A 157 -10.09 8.61 -15.68
N ILE A 158 -9.10 8.35 -16.55
CA ILE A 158 -7.68 8.47 -16.21
C ILE A 158 -6.88 9.20 -17.27
N ASP A 159 -5.89 9.98 -16.83
CA ASP A 159 -4.81 10.45 -17.69
C ASP A 159 -3.59 9.55 -17.44
N VAL A 160 -2.93 9.09 -18.50
CA VAL A 160 -1.76 8.21 -18.42
C VAL A 160 -0.57 8.75 -19.21
N ALA A 161 0.63 8.48 -18.71
CA ALA A 161 1.88 8.58 -19.48
C ALA A 161 2.26 7.20 -19.99
N GLN A 162 2.69 7.14 -21.25
CA GLN A 162 3.19 5.92 -21.86
C GLN A 162 4.66 5.72 -21.48
N HIS A 163 5.01 4.51 -21.05
CA HIS A 163 6.38 4.07 -20.80
C HIS A 163 6.69 2.83 -21.66
N ALA A 164 7.93 2.35 -21.61
CA ALA A 164 8.37 1.23 -22.45
C ALA A 164 7.50 -0.03 -22.28
N ASP A 165 7.07 -0.32 -21.05
CA ASP A 165 6.42 -1.58 -20.65
C ASP A 165 5.15 -1.40 -19.79
N HIS A 166 4.68 -0.15 -19.61
CA HIS A 166 3.52 0.14 -18.77
C HIS A 166 2.86 1.49 -19.09
N LEU A 167 1.66 1.71 -18.56
CA LEU A 167 1.02 3.03 -18.50
C LEU A 167 1.08 3.57 -17.07
N ARG A 168 1.75 4.70 -16.87
CA ARG A 168 1.81 5.38 -15.57
C ARG A 168 0.61 6.31 -15.41
N ILE A 169 -0.15 6.16 -14.34
CA ILE A 169 -1.30 7.01 -14.06
C ILE A 169 -0.81 8.40 -13.65
N LEU A 170 -1.21 9.44 -14.37
CA LEU A 170 -0.89 10.82 -14.06
C LEU A 170 -1.99 11.49 -13.22
N ARG A 171 -3.25 11.13 -13.50
CA ARG A 171 -4.41 11.76 -12.88
C ARG A 171 -5.59 10.82 -12.90
N LEU A 172 -6.35 10.84 -11.80
CA LEU A 172 -7.67 10.24 -11.70
C LEU A 172 -8.72 11.33 -11.97
N ARG A 173 -9.68 11.03 -12.83
CA ARG A 173 -10.83 11.86 -13.19
C ARG A 173 -12.12 11.11 -12.83
N PRO A 174 -13.27 11.80 -12.77
CA PRO A 174 -14.57 11.12 -12.68
C PRO A 174 -14.72 10.06 -13.77
N GLY A 175 -15.12 8.85 -13.36
CA GLY A 175 -15.27 7.70 -14.23
C GLY A 175 -15.03 6.38 -13.50
N PRO A 176 -15.11 5.25 -14.24
CA PRO A 176 -15.10 3.90 -13.68
C PRO A 176 -14.00 3.58 -12.67
N LEU A 177 -12.77 4.05 -12.90
CA LEU A 177 -11.68 3.79 -11.97
C LEU A 177 -11.86 4.55 -10.64
N LEU A 178 -12.32 5.80 -10.71
CA LEU A 178 -12.55 6.58 -9.50
C LEU A 178 -13.74 6.01 -8.71
N ASP A 179 -14.78 5.56 -9.39
CA ASP A 179 -15.93 4.92 -8.76
C ASP A 179 -15.51 3.62 -8.06
N TRP A 180 -14.70 2.78 -8.73
CA TRP A 180 -14.10 1.59 -8.13
C TRP A 180 -13.25 1.91 -6.90
N ASN A 181 -12.45 2.98 -6.95
CA ASN A 181 -11.66 3.43 -5.81
C ASN A 181 -12.51 3.86 -4.61
N ASN A 182 -13.67 4.49 -4.85
CA ASN A 182 -14.57 4.94 -3.78
C ASN A 182 -15.21 3.76 -3.04
N GLU A 183 -15.44 2.65 -3.76
CA GLU A 183 -15.96 1.40 -3.19
C GLU A 183 -14.86 0.54 -2.54
N SER A 184 -13.59 0.80 -2.84
CA SER A 184 -12.46 0.02 -2.35
C SER A 184 -11.93 0.48 -0.98
N THR A 185 -11.24 -0.44 -0.30
CA THR A 185 -10.44 -0.14 0.88
C THR A 185 -9.17 0.63 0.48
N PHE A 186 -8.64 1.45 1.38
CA PHE A 186 -7.53 2.35 1.06
C PHE A 186 -6.30 1.59 0.53
N ASP A 187 -5.91 0.47 1.14
CA ASP A 187 -4.80 -0.37 0.71
C ASP A 187 -4.92 -0.86 -0.74
N ARG A 188 -6.15 -0.95 -1.27
CA ARG A 188 -6.45 -1.36 -2.65
C ARG A 188 -6.73 -0.22 -3.61
N GLN A 189 -6.76 1.04 -3.17
CA GLN A 189 -7.04 2.15 -4.09
C GLN A 189 -5.90 2.36 -5.09
N VAL A 190 -6.26 2.53 -6.35
CA VAL A 190 -5.34 2.95 -7.41
C VAL A 190 -5.02 4.44 -7.25
N ARG A 191 -3.76 4.82 -7.38
CA ARG A 191 -3.26 6.18 -7.12
C ARG A 191 -2.45 6.72 -8.29
N VAL A 192 -2.26 8.04 -8.29
CA VAL A 192 -1.32 8.70 -9.19
C VAL A 192 0.08 8.11 -9.02
N SER A 193 0.76 7.92 -10.15
CA SER A 193 2.04 7.25 -10.36
C SER A 193 2.00 5.71 -10.32
N ASP A 194 0.89 5.09 -9.92
CA ASP A 194 0.73 3.62 -10.08
C ASP A 194 0.76 3.24 -11.57
N LYS A 195 1.13 2.00 -11.83
CA LYS A 195 1.42 1.49 -13.18
C LYS A 195 0.36 0.48 -13.58
N ILE A 196 -0.25 0.68 -14.74
CA ILE A 196 -1.03 -0.36 -15.41
C ILE A 196 -0.06 -1.19 -16.24
N VAL A 197 0.00 -2.48 -15.95
CA VAL A 197 1.02 -3.40 -16.46
C VAL A 197 0.40 -4.58 -17.23
N GLU A 198 -0.91 -4.79 -17.08
CA GLU A 198 -1.67 -5.77 -17.85
C GLU A 198 -3.13 -5.33 -17.99
N VAL A 199 -3.75 -5.63 -19.13
CA VAL A 199 -5.19 -5.44 -19.35
C VAL A 199 -5.76 -6.65 -20.07
N ASN A 200 -6.74 -7.34 -19.47
CA ASN A 200 -7.35 -8.57 -20.01
C ASN A 200 -6.32 -9.64 -20.43
N GLY A 201 -5.23 -9.82 -19.67
CA GLY A 201 -4.15 -10.74 -20.02
C GLY A 201 -3.09 -10.17 -20.98
N ALA A 202 -3.35 -9.02 -21.62
CA ALA A 202 -2.38 -8.38 -22.52
C ALA A 202 -1.31 -7.63 -21.71
N ARG A 203 -0.04 -7.89 -22.02
CA ARG A 203 1.16 -7.21 -21.50
C ARG A 203 2.04 -6.77 -22.66
N GLY A 204 3.02 -5.92 -22.38
CA GLY A 204 4.00 -5.49 -23.37
C GLY A 204 4.14 -3.98 -23.35
N SER A 205 4.19 -3.38 -24.53
CA SER A 205 4.37 -1.94 -24.66
C SER A 205 3.15 -1.16 -24.16
N ALA A 206 3.33 0.13 -23.87
CA ALA A 206 2.20 1.03 -23.62
C ALA A 206 1.16 1.03 -24.75
N GLN A 207 1.57 0.80 -26.00
CA GLN A 207 0.65 0.71 -27.14
C GLN A 207 -0.21 -0.55 -27.07
N ASP A 208 0.38 -1.70 -26.72
CA ASP A 208 -0.34 -2.97 -26.54
C ASP A 208 -1.40 -2.83 -25.44
N LEU A 209 -1.02 -2.20 -24.32
CA LEU A 209 -1.94 -1.94 -23.21
C LEU A 209 -3.07 -0.99 -23.60
N LEU A 210 -2.78 0.09 -24.34
CA LEU A 210 -3.82 1.01 -24.83
C LEU A 210 -4.75 0.33 -25.83
N GLN A 211 -4.22 -0.50 -26.72
CA GLN A 211 -5.02 -1.27 -27.66
C GLN A 211 -5.92 -2.26 -26.91
N ALA A 212 -5.41 -2.95 -25.89
CA ALA A 212 -6.20 -3.83 -25.04
C ALA A 212 -7.32 -3.07 -24.31
N ILE A 213 -7.04 -1.87 -23.78
CA ILE A 213 -8.06 -0.99 -23.17
C ILE A 213 -9.10 -0.58 -24.21
N ASN A 214 -8.72 -0.23 -25.44
CA ASN A 214 -9.66 0.20 -26.46
C ASN A 214 -10.54 -0.94 -26.98
N ASN A 215 -9.98 -2.15 -27.09
CA ASN A 215 -10.68 -3.35 -27.55
C ASN A 215 -11.51 -4.03 -26.46
N ALA A 216 -11.28 -3.68 -25.19
CA ALA A 216 -12.03 -4.26 -24.08
C ALA A 216 -13.53 -3.98 -24.19
N SER A 217 -14.34 -4.98 -23.83
CA SER A 217 -15.79 -4.89 -23.76
C SER A 217 -16.26 -4.10 -22.53
N GLU A 218 -17.48 -4.34 -22.07
CA GLU A 218 -18.07 -3.68 -20.90
C GLU A 218 -17.25 -3.90 -19.62
N THR A 219 -16.69 -5.09 -19.45
CA THR A 219 -15.85 -5.46 -18.29
C THR A 219 -14.41 -5.67 -18.71
N MET A 220 -13.47 -5.17 -17.92
CA MET A 220 -12.05 -5.45 -18.13
C MET A 220 -11.33 -5.71 -16.82
N SER A 221 -10.40 -6.66 -16.88
CA SER A 221 -9.42 -6.85 -15.82
C SER A 221 -8.19 -5.99 -16.09
N VAL A 222 -7.70 -5.33 -15.04
CA VAL A 222 -6.53 -4.46 -15.12
C VAL A 222 -5.59 -4.83 -13.98
N LEU A 223 -4.36 -5.20 -14.29
CA LEU A 223 -3.32 -5.40 -13.30
C LEU A 223 -2.62 -4.08 -13.01
N ILE A 224 -2.65 -3.69 -11.75
CA ILE A 224 -2.03 -2.49 -11.23
C ILE A 224 -0.83 -2.88 -10.39
N GLN A 225 0.30 -2.23 -10.66
CA GLN A 225 1.47 -2.22 -9.77
C GLN A 225 1.51 -0.90 -9.01
N HIS A 226 1.52 -0.97 -7.68
CA HIS A 226 1.71 0.20 -6.83
C HIS A 226 3.16 0.67 -6.90
N THR A 227 3.34 1.99 -7.04
CA THR A 227 4.68 2.60 -7.02
C THR A 227 5.30 2.47 -5.63
N SER A 228 6.53 1.99 -5.57
CA SER A 228 7.29 2.00 -4.32
C SER A 228 7.62 3.44 -3.89
N ARG A 229 7.92 3.66 -2.61
CA ARG A 229 8.24 5.02 -2.11
C ARG A 229 9.47 5.61 -2.77
N SER A 230 10.48 4.77 -2.99
CA SER A 230 11.75 5.19 -3.58
C SER A 230 11.54 5.75 -4.98
N GLU A 231 10.59 5.20 -5.74
CA GLU A 231 10.22 5.66 -7.08
C GLU A 231 9.31 6.91 -7.10
N LEU A 232 8.68 7.29 -5.97
CA LEU A 232 7.79 8.45 -5.92
C LEU A 232 8.56 9.77 -5.80
N SER A 233 8.12 10.76 -6.55
CA SER A 233 8.55 12.16 -6.38
C SER A 233 8.16 12.71 -4.99
N PRO A 234 8.86 13.72 -4.45
CA PRO A 234 8.49 14.34 -3.17
C PRO A 234 7.04 14.85 -3.13
N ASP A 235 6.57 15.44 -4.23
CA ASP A 235 5.19 15.93 -4.36
C ASP A 235 4.18 14.79 -4.35
N ASP A 236 4.46 13.69 -5.06
CA ASP A 236 3.58 12.52 -5.04
C ASP A 236 3.55 11.86 -3.66
N ARG A 237 4.69 11.82 -2.95
CA ARG A 237 4.76 11.31 -1.56
C ARG A 237 3.86 12.14 -0.65
N LEU A 238 3.92 13.46 -0.76
CA LEU A 238 3.11 14.37 0.05
C LEU A 238 1.62 14.29 -0.34
N GLY A 239 1.33 14.24 -1.63
CA GLY A 239 -0.03 14.09 -2.17
C GLY A 239 -0.69 12.80 -1.68
N ARG A 240 0.01 11.66 -1.78
CA ARG A 240 -0.46 10.37 -1.25
C ARG A 240 -0.69 10.41 0.25
N HIS A 241 0.20 11.06 1.01
CA HIS A 241 0.02 11.21 2.45
C HIS A 241 -1.23 12.03 2.81
N ARG A 242 -1.50 13.13 2.10
CA ARG A 242 -2.72 13.93 2.30
C ARG A 242 -3.98 13.17 1.92
N ALA A 243 -3.97 12.49 0.76
CA ALA A 243 -5.09 11.67 0.30
C ALA A 243 -5.39 10.52 1.27
N ALA A 244 -4.35 9.86 1.79
CA ALA A 244 -4.48 8.84 2.83
C ALA A 244 -5.23 9.37 4.04
N ARG A 245 -4.78 10.51 4.60
CA ARG A 245 -5.43 11.11 5.77
C ARG A 245 -6.93 11.38 5.54
N HIS A 246 -7.30 11.86 4.35
CA HIS A 246 -8.69 12.15 4.04
C HIS A 246 -9.54 10.87 3.86
N LEU A 247 -9.07 9.93 3.04
CA LEU A 247 -9.83 8.72 2.70
C LEU A 247 -9.95 7.76 3.88
N MET A 248 -8.93 7.70 4.73
CA MET A 248 -8.95 6.92 5.95
C MET A 248 -10.03 7.39 6.94
N SER A 249 -10.32 8.69 7.00
CA SER A 249 -11.45 9.18 7.81
C SER A 249 -12.80 8.66 7.31
N SER A 250 -12.98 8.52 5.98
CA SER A 250 -14.20 7.97 5.39
C SER A 250 -14.30 6.45 5.53
N VAL A 251 -13.16 5.73 5.50
CA VAL A 251 -13.13 4.28 5.79
C VAL A 251 -13.47 4.03 7.26
N GLU A 252 -12.87 4.80 8.18
CA GLU A 252 -13.19 4.76 9.61
C GLU A 252 -14.68 5.01 9.85
N GLN A 253 -15.28 6.05 9.24
CA GLN A 253 -16.72 6.31 9.34
C GLN A 253 -17.58 5.14 8.84
N ARG A 254 -17.20 4.48 7.74
CA ARG A 254 -17.91 3.31 7.22
C ARG A 254 -17.81 2.11 8.17
N LEU A 255 -16.62 1.83 8.71
CA LEU A 255 -16.42 0.72 9.66
C LEU A 255 -17.10 0.97 11.00
N VAL A 256 -17.10 2.22 11.49
CA VAL A 256 -17.87 2.64 12.67
C VAL A 256 -19.36 2.41 12.45
N ALA A 257 -19.91 2.82 11.30
CA ALA A 257 -21.31 2.59 10.96
C ALA A 257 -21.68 1.08 10.88
N GLN A 258 -20.69 0.22 10.63
CA GLN A 258 -20.85 -1.23 10.61
C GLN A 258 -20.57 -1.89 11.97
N GLY A 259 -20.16 -1.14 13.01
CA GLY A 259 -19.85 -1.68 14.35
C GLY A 259 -18.48 -2.35 14.49
N HIS A 260 -17.56 -2.17 13.53
CA HIS A 260 -16.30 -2.92 13.41
C HIS A 260 -15.04 -2.11 13.76
N CYS A 261 -15.16 -1.01 14.50
CA CYS A 261 -14.02 -0.11 14.77
C CYS A 261 -13.57 -0.17 16.23
N PRO A 262 -12.69 -1.11 16.62
CA PRO A 262 -12.00 -1.01 17.88
C PRO A 262 -10.98 0.14 17.80
N LYS A 263 -11.27 1.25 18.48
CA LYS A 263 -10.20 2.19 18.81
C LYS A 263 -9.24 1.47 19.74
N LEU A 264 -7.92 1.59 19.51
CA LEU A 264 -6.96 1.39 20.60
C LEU A 264 -7.24 2.53 21.61
N GLY A 265 -8.22 2.29 22.49
CA GLY A 265 -8.58 3.21 23.57
C GLY A 265 -7.45 3.30 24.58
N PRO A 266 -7.56 4.24 25.54
CA PRO A 266 -6.57 4.39 26.59
C PRO A 266 -6.36 3.05 27.33
N PRO A 267 -5.20 2.86 27.98
CA PRO A 267 -4.87 1.61 28.65
C PRO A 267 -6.01 1.18 29.58
N VAL A 268 -6.27 -0.13 29.62
CA VAL A 268 -7.19 -0.72 30.58
C VAL A 268 -6.74 -0.25 31.97
N GLU A 269 -7.63 0.42 32.70
CA GLU A 269 -7.35 0.91 34.05
C GLU A 269 -6.69 -0.23 34.85
N ALA A 270 -5.52 0.08 35.40
CA ALA A 270 -4.80 -0.84 36.26
C ALA A 270 -5.76 -1.33 37.36
N ARG A 271 -5.68 -2.63 37.67
CA ARG A 271 -6.46 -3.26 38.73
C ARG A 271 -6.51 -2.37 39.95
N GLN A 272 -7.72 -2.22 40.48
CA GLN A 272 -8.11 -1.32 41.55
C GLN A 272 -7.53 -1.74 42.91
N ASP A 273 -6.21 -1.76 43.02
CA ASP A 273 -5.48 -2.03 44.24
C ASP A 273 -4.31 -1.05 44.31
N ASP A 274 -4.58 0.26 44.25
CA ASP A 274 -3.72 1.26 44.89
C ASP A 274 -4.27 2.69 44.71
N LYS A 275 -4.38 3.40 45.84
CA LYS A 275 -4.38 4.86 46.05
C LYS A 275 -5.71 5.55 46.38
N ASP A 276 -5.99 5.52 47.68
CA ASP A 276 -6.30 6.73 48.45
C ASP A 276 -5.26 7.84 48.18
N ASN A 277 -5.58 8.86 47.38
CA ASN A 277 -5.27 10.29 47.61
C ASN A 277 -5.79 11.18 46.45
N GLU A 278 -6.65 12.15 46.79
CA GLU A 278 -7.18 13.27 45.97
C GLU A 278 -6.10 14.27 45.45
N PRO A 279 -6.37 15.36 44.65
CA PRO A 279 -7.64 16.05 44.31
C PRO A 279 -7.82 16.39 42.79
N PRO A 280 -8.89 17.14 42.37
CA PRO A 280 -9.47 17.07 41.04
C PRO A 280 -9.00 18.18 40.08
N GLY A 281 -8.94 17.86 38.80
CA GLY A 281 -8.84 18.88 37.75
C GLY A 281 -8.54 18.28 36.38
N GLY A 282 -9.50 18.32 35.47
CA GLY A 282 -9.22 18.05 34.06
C GLY A 282 -10.39 17.48 33.29
N HIS A 283 -11.25 18.37 32.80
CA HIS A 283 -12.09 18.24 31.61
C HIS A 283 -12.30 16.83 31.02
N PHE A 284 -13.47 16.27 31.30
CA PHE A 284 -14.06 15.21 30.48
C PHE A 284 -14.73 15.84 29.24
N THR A 285 -14.46 15.30 28.06
CA THR A 285 -15.37 15.42 26.92
C THR A 285 -15.40 14.07 26.21
N LEU A 286 -16.44 13.30 26.53
CA LEU A 286 -16.83 12.06 25.87
C LEU A 286 -18.25 12.26 25.35
N VAL A 287 -18.42 12.24 24.03
CA VAL A 287 -19.72 12.13 23.37
C VAL A 287 -19.45 11.55 21.96
N ILE A 288 -20.19 10.61 21.38
CA ILE A 288 -21.56 10.10 21.59
C ILE A 288 -21.60 8.59 21.29
N GLU A 289 -22.54 7.93 22.00
CA GLU A 289 -23.30 6.68 21.78
C GLU A 289 -23.13 5.89 20.48
#